data_AF-A0A2D2B2B1-F1
#
_entry.id   AF-A0A2D2B2B1-F1
#
_cell.length_a   1.000
_cell.length_b   1.000
_cell.length_c   1.000
_cell.angle_alpha   90.00
_cell.angle_beta   90.00
_cell.angle_gamma   90.00
#
_symmetry.space_group_name_H-M   'P 1'
#
loop_
_entity.id
_entity.type
_entity.pdbx_description
1 polymer ?
#
loop_
_entity_poly.entity_id
_entity_poly.type
_entity_poly.pdbx_seq_one_letter_code
_entity_poly.pdbx_strand_id
1 'polypeptide(L)'
;MGGRVHYELFVRRRPGSGWTLDIATEDRARVIEAAEDALAEGRVAAVRVTKEILNEETMEFSSVTILERGAPDRSKPRKERDDSEPLCVSPGDLYTCHARERIGRLLDGWLTRQKATPFELLHRPDLVQKLEAEGVELQHAIQKIAVPEAQARGIGVHEIMRSFQRLAERAIERLLKDARKGNLPDIDKEGFAKAAERLVKEPERSYLLGAGVAASIAPARGWGDKVGLLLDLADSAPLNPEARDVALAVIEQPLTEILGSRAGMMDLLGVELDLGGQLAAMTRLAGADSVEALIGIEASVARVMPALEPPAARLANWLAGPHFEACRSAIAQRVLRELTGPRRLKPGEAEAEIELLRGLAMALTAAGGRVLSMEDIHHAFTERSKALVTGDFVDALLGMNRSSREEIEILIKLAENVTGGANKRQAARWLNANVSSLRFEKEQRYGPDSPVAKLVALAALQKSVLRAGLAPEDADPIRGKIGEVAGMVEADGKLVAALAKASAPAVHRLNLLLRMAVGETAPLGPAADRARSEALKLVKAPGIREELTRSPEALAQMRGLMQTAGLAA
;
A
#
# COMPACT_ATOMS: atom_id res chain seq x y z
N MET A 1 -3.94 -59.02 0.74
CA MET A 1 -2.66 -59.10 0.01
C MET A 1 -1.69 -58.17 0.71
N GLY A 2 -0.55 -58.67 1.17
CA GLY A 2 0.39 -57.87 1.96
C GLY A 2 1.19 -56.95 1.05
N GLY A 3 1.00 -55.63 1.18
CA GLY A 3 1.81 -54.65 0.45
C GLY A 3 3.29 -54.81 0.76
N ARG A 4 4.17 -54.38 -0.16
CA ARG A 4 5.62 -54.39 0.08
C ARG A 4 5.95 -53.62 1.36
N VAL A 5 6.69 -54.30 2.24
CA VAL A 5 7.14 -53.76 3.52
C VAL A 5 8.64 -53.61 3.49
N HIS A 6 9.13 -52.43 3.84
CA HIS A 6 10.52 -52.24 4.20
C HIS A 6 10.63 -51.46 5.51
N TYR A 7 11.81 -51.50 6.11
CA TYR A 7 12.10 -50.87 7.39
C TYR A 7 13.24 -49.89 7.23
N GLU A 8 13.11 -48.75 7.89
CA GLU A 8 14.06 -47.64 7.82
C GLU A 8 14.58 -47.32 9.22
N LEU A 9 15.91 -47.33 9.38
CA LEU A 9 16.60 -46.89 10.58
C LEU A 9 17.01 -45.42 10.40
N PHE A 10 16.41 -44.56 11.21
CA PHE A 10 16.85 -43.19 11.40
C PHE A 10 17.73 -43.07 12.63
N VAL A 11 18.84 -42.37 12.51
CA VAL A 11 19.77 -42.13 13.61
C VAL A 11 19.94 -40.65 13.88
N ARG A 12 20.28 -40.33 15.12
CA ARG A 12 20.66 -39.00 15.55
C ARG A 12 22.05 -39.05 16.16
N ARG A 13 23.08 -38.55 15.46
CA ARG A 13 24.48 -38.68 15.89
C ARG A 13 24.82 -37.88 17.14
N ARG A 14 24.18 -36.72 17.37
CA ARG A 14 24.40 -35.87 18.57
C ARG A 14 23.07 -35.46 19.20
N PRO A 15 22.98 -35.25 20.53
CA PRO A 15 21.77 -34.73 21.14
C PRO A 15 21.33 -33.41 20.48
N GLY A 16 20.10 -33.35 19.98
CA GLY A 16 19.55 -32.16 19.31
C GLY A 16 19.85 -32.01 17.81
N SER A 17 20.58 -32.94 17.17
CA SER A 17 20.71 -32.95 15.71
C SER A 17 19.44 -33.47 15.02
N GLY A 18 19.28 -33.20 13.72
CA GLY A 18 18.20 -33.79 12.93
C GLY A 18 18.33 -35.32 12.81
N TRP A 19 17.21 -35.98 12.48
CA TRP A 19 17.17 -37.40 12.14
C TRP A 19 17.72 -37.62 10.72
N THR A 20 18.60 -38.60 10.56
CA THR A 20 19.14 -39.00 9.27
C THR A 20 18.88 -40.47 9.03
N LEU A 21 18.39 -40.83 7.84
CA LEU A 21 18.27 -42.22 7.43
C LEU A 21 19.67 -42.85 7.34
N ASP A 22 19.87 -43.97 8.02
CA ASP A 22 21.14 -44.69 8.07
C ASP A 22 21.06 -45.99 7.25
N ILE A 23 19.98 -46.76 7.42
CA ILE A 23 19.77 -48.05 6.75
C ILE A 23 18.31 -48.15 6.31
N ALA A 24 18.06 -48.71 5.12
CA ALA A 24 16.75 -49.18 4.68
C ALA A 24 16.88 -50.66 4.26
N THR A 25 16.02 -51.53 4.78
CA THR A 25 16.07 -52.98 4.50
C THR A 25 14.69 -53.63 4.64
N GLU A 26 14.45 -54.71 3.91
CA GLU A 26 13.23 -55.53 4.04
C GLU A 26 13.29 -56.46 5.28
N ASP A 27 14.47 -56.61 5.90
CA ASP A 27 14.68 -57.48 7.06
C ASP A 27 14.49 -56.73 8.39
N ARG A 28 13.42 -57.06 9.11
CA ARG A 28 13.08 -56.48 10.41
C ARG A 28 14.13 -56.79 11.48
N ALA A 29 14.69 -57.98 11.50
CA ALA A 29 15.63 -58.37 12.55
C ALA A 29 16.93 -57.58 12.39
N ARG A 30 17.42 -57.50 11.16
CA ARG A 30 18.66 -56.79 10.81
C ARG A 30 18.61 -55.29 11.12
N VAL A 31 17.49 -54.61 10.84
CA VAL A 31 17.37 -53.17 11.11
C VAL A 31 17.31 -52.86 12.61
N ILE A 32 16.72 -53.76 13.41
CA ILE A 32 16.63 -53.61 14.87
C ILE A 32 18.01 -53.87 15.50
N GLU A 33 18.70 -54.93 15.08
CA GLU A 33 20.06 -55.24 15.53
C GLU A 33 21.02 -54.07 15.24
N ALA A 34 20.99 -53.54 14.01
CA ALA A 34 21.80 -52.37 13.66
C ALA A 34 21.48 -51.11 14.48
N ALA A 35 20.21 -50.93 14.87
CA ALA A 35 19.78 -49.82 15.72
C ALA A 35 20.32 -49.97 17.16
N GLU A 36 20.27 -51.19 17.70
CA GLU A 36 20.78 -51.52 19.03
C GLU A 36 22.31 -51.42 19.09
N ASP A 37 23.02 -51.93 18.08
CA ASP A 37 24.48 -51.84 17.96
C ASP A 37 24.94 -50.38 17.87
N ALA A 38 24.27 -49.56 17.06
CA ALA A 38 24.62 -48.14 16.91
C ALA A 38 24.51 -47.38 18.24
N LEU A 39 23.54 -47.74 19.09
CA LEU A 39 23.41 -47.18 20.44
C LEU A 39 24.44 -47.76 21.41
N ALA A 40 24.66 -49.07 21.40
CA ALA A 40 25.58 -49.76 22.30
C ALA A 40 27.03 -49.31 22.10
N GLU A 41 27.43 -49.08 20.85
CA GLU A 41 28.75 -48.58 20.48
C GLU A 41 28.91 -47.06 20.71
N GLY A 42 27.86 -46.37 21.15
CA GLY A 42 27.88 -44.92 21.41
C GLY A 42 28.07 -44.07 20.15
N ARG A 43 27.87 -44.64 18.95
CA ARG A 43 27.98 -43.92 17.67
C ARG A 43 26.87 -42.88 17.47
N VAL A 44 25.73 -43.08 18.13
CA VAL A 44 24.54 -42.24 17.97
C VAL A 44 23.89 -41.95 19.33
N ALA A 45 23.26 -40.78 19.45
CA ALA A 45 22.54 -40.34 20.64
C ALA A 45 21.08 -40.84 20.68
N ALA A 46 20.48 -41.18 19.54
CA ALA A 46 19.15 -41.79 19.44
C ALA A 46 18.97 -42.55 18.12
N VAL A 47 18.07 -43.54 18.12
CA VAL A 47 17.65 -44.32 16.96
C VAL A 47 16.14 -44.42 16.90
N ARG A 48 15.60 -44.45 15.69
CA ARG A 48 14.18 -44.65 15.41
C ARG A 48 14.04 -45.57 14.20
N VAL A 49 13.38 -46.70 14.37
CA VAL A 49 13.05 -47.62 13.28
C VAL A 49 11.60 -47.43 12.89
N THR A 50 11.35 -47.14 11.62
CA THR A 50 10.01 -47.11 11.04
C THR A 50 9.79 -48.32 10.13
N LYS A 51 8.56 -48.80 10.12
CA LYS A 51 8.05 -49.78 9.17
C LYS A 51 7.24 -49.01 8.13
N GLU A 52 7.67 -49.07 6.89
CA GLU A 52 6.97 -48.49 5.76
C GLU A 52 6.15 -49.59 5.07
N ILE A 53 4.85 -49.36 4.90
CA ILE A 53 3.95 -50.26 4.20
C ILE A 53 3.42 -49.54 2.97
N LEU A 54 3.79 -50.01 1.79
CA LEU A 54 3.28 -49.50 0.52
C LEU A 54 1.84 -49.96 0.29
N ASN A 55 0.94 -49.01 0.04
CA ASN A 55 -0.37 -49.30 -0.52
C ASN A 55 -0.25 -49.37 -2.05
N GLU A 56 -0.44 -50.56 -2.64
CA GLU A 56 -0.25 -50.77 -4.08
C GLU A 56 -1.32 -50.09 -4.95
N GLU A 57 -2.49 -49.74 -4.39
CA GLU A 57 -3.56 -49.06 -5.13
C GLU A 57 -3.34 -47.54 -5.19
N THR A 58 -2.83 -46.95 -4.09
CA THR A 58 -2.63 -45.50 -4.00
C THR A 58 -1.18 -45.08 -4.23
N MET A 59 -0.23 -46.02 -4.26
CA MET A 59 1.22 -45.79 -4.30
C MET A 59 1.74 -44.94 -3.13
N GLU A 60 0.98 -44.87 -2.03
CA GLU A 60 1.35 -44.14 -0.82
C GLU A 60 1.95 -45.07 0.25
N PHE A 61 2.95 -44.57 0.98
CA PHE A 61 3.53 -45.28 2.12
C PHE A 61 2.83 -44.88 3.43
N SER A 62 2.45 -45.88 4.22
CA SER A 62 2.08 -45.67 5.62
C SER A 62 3.25 -46.04 6.52
N SER A 63 3.73 -45.06 7.27
CA SER A 63 4.86 -45.19 8.19
C SER A 63 4.38 -45.46 9.61
N VAL A 64 4.90 -46.51 10.25
CA VAL A 64 4.66 -46.80 11.67
C VAL A 64 5.99 -46.95 12.38
N THR A 65 6.22 -46.17 13.44
CA THR A 65 7.42 -46.34 14.28
C THR A 65 7.31 -47.61 15.11
N ILE A 66 8.28 -48.52 14.98
CA ILE A 66 8.30 -49.80 15.68
C ILE A 66 9.33 -49.87 16.81
N LEU A 67 10.33 -48.99 16.80
CA LEU A 67 11.35 -48.88 17.84
C LEU A 67 11.83 -47.44 17.92
N GLU A 68 11.90 -46.89 19.13
CA GLU A 68 12.54 -45.60 19.39
C GLU A 68 13.30 -45.68 20.72
N ARG A 69 14.60 -45.36 20.68
CA ARG A 69 15.52 -45.50 21.82
C ARG A 69 16.58 -44.39 21.79
N GLY A 70 17.04 -43.98 22.98
CA GLY A 70 18.10 -42.98 23.14
C GLY A 70 17.63 -41.72 23.88
N ALA A 71 18.45 -40.66 23.82
CA ALA A 71 18.17 -39.42 24.55
C ALA A 71 16.82 -38.81 24.11
N PRO A 72 15.94 -38.39 25.04
CA PRO A 72 14.61 -37.88 24.70
C PRO A 72 14.70 -36.64 23.82
N ASP A 73 13.71 -36.44 22.95
CA ASP A 73 13.53 -35.17 22.26
C ASP A 73 13.34 -34.06 23.29
N ARG A 74 14.14 -32.98 23.18
CA ARG A 74 13.82 -31.75 23.90
C ARG A 74 12.49 -31.25 23.34
N SER A 75 11.41 -31.41 24.10
CA SER A 75 10.15 -30.73 23.83
C SER A 75 10.46 -29.26 23.57
N LYS A 76 9.98 -28.72 22.44
CA LYS A 76 10.16 -27.30 22.14
C LYS A 76 9.74 -26.50 23.37
N PRO A 77 10.55 -25.54 23.85
CA PRO A 77 10.13 -24.69 24.95
C PRO A 77 8.78 -24.06 24.60
N ARG A 78 7.81 -24.13 25.52
CA ARG A 78 6.51 -23.49 25.36
C ARG A 78 6.78 -22.01 25.04
N LYS A 79 6.25 -21.56 23.92
CA LYS A 79 6.27 -20.14 23.53
C LYS A 79 5.68 -19.35 24.70
N GLU A 80 6.35 -18.26 25.10
CA GLU A 80 5.86 -17.39 26.16
C GLU A 80 4.43 -16.96 25.89
N ARG A 81 3.68 -16.81 26.98
CA ARG A 81 2.25 -16.49 26.99
C ARG A 81 2.10 -15.11 26.35
N ASP A 82 1.62 -15.09 25.11
CA ASP A 82 1.22 -13.85 24.45
C ASP A 82 0.14 -13.20 25.31
N ASP A 83 0.18 -11.87 25.48
CA ASP A 83 -0.83 -11.08 26.20
C ASP A 83 -2.17 -11.21 25.46
N SER A 84 -2.81 -12.35 25.65
CA SER A 84 -3.96 -12.78 24.86
C SER A 84 -5.17 -12.02 25.38
N GLU A 85 -5.81 -11.24 24.51
CA GLU A 85 -7.08 -10.55 24.81
C GLU A 85 -8.07 -11.50 25.53
N PRO A 86 -8.91 -11.01 26.46
CA PRO A 86 -9.87 -11.87 27.14
C PRO A 86 -10.80 -12.60 26.15
N LEU A 87 -11.12 -13.88 26.43
CA LEU A 87 -12.13 -14.59 25.64
C LEU A 87 -13.50 -13.95 25.84
N CYS A 88 -14.31 -13.93 24.78
CA CYS A 88 -15.74 -13.71 24.93
C CYS A 88 -16.33 -14.85 25.77
N VAL A 89 -17.02 -14.51 26.85
CA VAL A 89 -17.65 -15.43 27.83
C VAL A 89 -19.14 -15.15 28.01
N SER A 90 -19.57 -13.94 27.66
CA SER A 90 -20.96 -13.48 27.71
C SER A 90 -21.46 -13.10 26.31
N PRO A 91 -22.78 -13.24 26.02
CA PRO A 91 -23.35 -12.78 24.76
C PRO A 91 -23.09 -11.29 24.46
N GLY A 92 -22.94 -10.45 25.50
CA GLY A 92 -22.63 -9.03 25.34
C GLY A 92 -21.23 -8.80 24.74
N ASP A 93 -20.29 -9.70 24.98
CA ASP A 93 -18.91 -9.58 24.50
C ASP A 93 -18.84 -9.67 22.96
N LEU A 94 -19.81 -10.33 22.34
CA LEU A 94 -19.92 -10.44 20.87
C LEU A 94 -20.21 -9.10 20.18
N TYR A 95 -20.75 -8.13 20.93
CA TYR A 95 -21.08 -6.80 20.43
C TYR A 95 -19.90 -5.82 20.51
N THR A 96 -18.73 -6.23 20.97
CA THR A 96 -17.53 -5.39 20.93
C THR A 96 -17.02 -5.23 19.50
N CYS A 97 -16.32 -4.12 19.21
CA CYS A 97 -15.73 -3.88 17.88
C CYS A 97 -14.82 -5.04 17.44
N HIS A 98 -13.94 -5.51 18.33
CA HIS A 98 -13.02 -6.61 18.06
C HIS A 98 -13.75 -7.93 17.79
N ALA A 99 -14.81 -8.24 18.54
CA ALA A 99 -15.59 -9.45 18.32
C ALA A 99 -16.34 -9.40 16.98
N ARG A 100 -16.98 -8.27 16.64
CA ARG A 100 -17.68 -8.12 15.35
C ARG A 100 -16.73 -8.19 14.16
N GLU A 101 -15.54 -7.58 14.26
CA GLU A 101 -14.51 -7.72 13.24
C GLU A 101 -14.08 -9.18 13.07
N ARG A 102 -13.88 -9.91 14.18
CA ARG A 102 -13.53 -11.33 14.14
C ARG A 102 -14.65 -12.20 13.57
N ILE A 103 -15.90 -11.94 13.93
CA ILE A 103 -17.09 -12.59 13.34
C ILE A 103 -17.12 -12.34 11.83
N GLY A 104 -16.89 -11.09 11.40
CA GLY A 104 -16.82 -10.71 9.99
C GLY A 104 -15.78 -11.52 9.22
N ARG A 105 -14.57 -11.69 9.77
CA ARG A 105 -13.51 -12.51 9.13
C ARG A 105 -13.86 -14.00 9.10
N LEU A 106 -14.42 -14.53 10.18
CA LEU A 106 -14.73 -15.97 10.30
C LEU A 106 -15.89 -16.39 9.40
N LEU A 107 -16.88 -15.51 9.23
CA LEU A 107 -18.09 -15.75 8.44
C LEU A 107 -18.13 -14.96 7.12
N ASP A 108 -17.00 -14.42 6.65
CA ASP A 108 -16.90 -13.51 5.49
C ASP A 108 -17.63 -14.04 4.25
N GLY A 109 -17.38 -15.31 3.90
CA GLY A 109 -18.01 -15.95 2.75
C GLY A 109 -19.53 -16.10 2.89
N TRP A 110 -20.02 -16.37 4.11
CA TRP A 110 -21.45 -16.48 4.37
C TRP A 110 -22.12 -15.10 4.38
N LEU A 111 -21.55 -14.15 5.13
CA LEU A 111 -22.04 -12.78 5.24
C LEU A 111 -22.11 -12.08 3.87
N THR A 112 -21.10 -12.30 3.02
CA THR A 112 -21.11 -11.79 1.64
C THR A 112 -22.25 -12.36 0.82
N ARG A 113 -22.55 -13.66 0.92
CA ARG A 113 -23.69 -14.29 0.22
C ARG A 113 -25.03 -13.75 0.71
N GLN A 114 -25.15 -13.50 2.01
CA GLN A 114 -26.36 -12.90 2.59
C GLN A 114 -26.42 -11.38 2.42
N LYS A 115 -25.37 -10.75 1.87
CA LYS A 115 -25.17 -9.30 1.83
C LYS A 115 -25.43 -8.65 3.19
N ALA A 116 -24.94 -9.26 4.27
CA ALA A 116 -25.21 -8.83 5.64
C ALA A 116 -23.92 -8.50 6.39
N THR A 117 -24.03 -7.61 7.36
CA THR A 117 -22.93 -7.24 8.26
C THR A 117 -22.92 -8.14 9.53
N PRO A 118 -21.77 -8.28 10.22
CA PRO A 118 -21.73 -8.84 11.58
C PRO A 118 -22.72 -8.17 12.54
N PHE A 119 -22.88 -6.85 12.43
CA PHE A 119 -23.88 -6.08 13.16
C PHE A 119 -25.29 -6.60 12.89
N GLU A 120 -25.69 -6.77 11.64
CA GLU A 120 -27.00 -7.34 11.30
C GLU A 120 -27.17 -8.76 11.83
N LEU A 121 -26.13 -9.60 11.71
CA LEU A 121 -26.19 -10.97 12.22
C LEU A 121 -26.47 -11.00 13.73
N LEU A 122 -25.88 -10.09 14.52
CA LEU A 122 -26.10 -10.07 15.96
C LEU A 122 -27.47 -9.50 16.36
N HIS A 123 -28.14 -8.76 15.47
CA HIS A 123 -29.35 -8.01 15.79
C HIS A 123 -30.62 -8.51 15.08
N ARG A 124 -30.51 -9.38 14.06
CA ARG A 124 -31.64 -9.88 13.26
C ARG A 124 -32.02 -11.33 13.58
N PRO A 125 -33.23 -11.58 14.12
CA PRO A 125 -33.70 -12.93 14.41
C PRO A 125 -33.76 -13.84 13.19
N ASP A 126 -34.21 -13.31 12.04
CA ASP A 126 -34.34 -14.05 10.78
C ASP A 126 -32.98 -14.50 10.23
N LEU A 127 -31.96 -13.63 10.34
CA LEU A 127 -30.62 -13.90 9.85
C LEU A 127 -29.90 -14.94 10.71
N VAL A 128 -30.08 -14.88 12.03
CA VAL A 128 -29.56 -15.88 12.96
C VAL A 128 -30.22 -17.25 12.75
N GLN A 129 -31.55 -17.29 12.58
CA GLN A 129 -32.25 -18.54 12.28
C GLN A 129 -31.73 -19.18 10.98
N LYS A 130 -31.43 -18.36 9.98
CA LYS A 130 -30.85 -18.83 8.73
C LYS A 130 -29.45 -19.43 8.93
N LEU A 131 -28.58 -18.78 9.70
CA LEU A 131 -27.26 -19.30 10.02
C LEU A 131 -27.34 -20.62 10.81
N GLU A 132 -28.23 -20.69 11.79
CA GLU A 132 -28.46 -21.88 12.62
C GLU A 132 -29.00 -23.05 11.79
N ALA A 133 -29.95 -22.78 10.88
CA ALA A 133 -30.51 -23.80 9.98
C ALA A 133 -29.49 -24.37 9.01
N GLU A 134 -28.53 -23.56 8.55
CA GLU A 134 -27.41 -24.04 7.71
C GLU A 134 -26.39 -24.86 8.52
N GLY A 135 -26.17 -24.50 9.80
CA GLY A 135 -25.41 -25.26 10.82
C GLY A 135 -23.89 -25.40 10.60
N VAL A 136 -23.47 -25.67 9.37
CA VAL A 136 -22.08 -25.99 8.99
C VAL A 136 -21.16 -24.78 9.12
N GLU A 137 -21.62 -23.59 8.70
CA GLU A 137 -20.80 -22.36 8.70
C GLU A 137 -20.41 -21.93 10.12
N LEU A 138 -21.35 -22.01 11.06
CA LEU A 138 -21.09 -21.68 12.47
C LEU A 138 -20.09 -22.67 13.11
N GLN A 139 -20.25 -23.97 12.85
CA GLN A 139 -19.31 -24.98 13.33
C GLN A 139 -17.89 -24.74 12.79
N HIS A 140 -17.77 -24.47 11.50
CA HIS A 140 -16.48 -24.17 10.88
C HIS A 140 -15.84 -22.90 11.44
N ALA A 141 -16.62 -21.84 11.67
CA ALA A 141 -16.13 -20.62 12.32
C ALA A 141 -15.57 -20.89 13.72
N ILE A 142 -16.30 -21.67 14.54
CA ILE A 142 -15.87 -22.06 15.89
C ILE A 142 -14.59 -22.90 15.86
N GLN A 143 -14.48 -23.85 14.92
CA GLN A 143 -13.27 -24.68 14.78
C GLN A 143 -12.05 -23.84 14.40
N LYS A 144 -12.20 -22.91 13.45
CA LYS A 144 -11.11 -22.02 12.98
C LYS A 144 -10.52 -21.19 14.11
N ILE A 145 -11.34 -20.68 15.03
CA ILE A 145 -10.88 -19.87 16.16
C ILE A 145 -10.41 -20.72 17.35
N ALA A 146 -10.96 -21.92 17.53
CA ALA A 146 -10.63 -22.74 18.70
C ALA A 146 -9.18 -23.23 18.73
N VAL A 147 -8.59 -23.57 17.58
CA VAL A 147 -7.19 -24.04 17.49
C VAL A 147 -6.18 -22.98 17.96
N PRO A 148 -6.14 -21.75 17.39
CA PRO A 148 -5.19 -20.74 17.83
C PRO A 148 -5.42 -20.30 19.28
N GLU A 149 -6.67 -20.19 19.74
CA GLU A 149 -6.99 -19.83 21.13
C GLU A 149 -6.56 -20.91 22.13
N ALA A 150 -6.77 -22.19 21.80
CA ALA A 150 -6.31 -23.32 22.61
C ALA A 150 -4.78 -23.33 22.74
N GLN A 151 -4.07 -23.09 21.63
CA GLN A 151 -2.61 -23.01 21.61
C GLN A 151 -2.09 -21.83 22.44
N ALA A 152 -2.67 -20.64 22.28
CA ALA A 152 -2.26 -19.44 23.02
C ALA A 152 -2.46 -19.60 24.54
N ARG A 153 -3.52 -20.31 24.95
CA ARG A 153 -3.90 -20.42 26.36
C ARG A 153 -3.43 -21.71 27.05
N GLY A 154 -2.94 -22.68 26.28
CA GLY A 154 -2.56 -24.00 26.80
C GLY A 154 -3.75 -24.82 27.29
N ILE A 155 -4.93 -24.60 26.73
CA ILE A 155 -6.18 -25.30 27.04
C ILE A 155 -6.50 -26.29 25.91
N GLY A 156 -7.25 -27.36 26.17
CA GLY A 156 -7.64 -28.31 25.12
C GLY A 156 -8.57 -27.69 24.05
N VAL A 157 -8.30 -27.96 22.76
CA VAL A 157 -9.12 -27.45 21.63
C VAL A 157 -10.60 -27.75 21.82
N HIS A 158 -10.96 -28.97 22.23
CA HIS A 158 -12.34 -29.37 22.48
C HIS A 158 -13.01 -28.57 23.61
N GLU A 159 -12.25 -28.13 24.61
CA GLU A 159 -12.79 -27.30 25.69
C GLU A 159 -13.13 -25.89 25.19
N ILE A 160 -12.24 -25.28 24.41
CA ILE A 160 -12.49 -23.99 23.77
C ILE A 160 -13.67 -24.07 22.79
N MET A 161 -13.73 -25.12 21.96
CA MET A 161 -14.86 -25.34 21.05
C MET A 161 -16.18 -25.38 21.82
N ARG A 162 -16.28 -26.16 22.90
CA ARG A 162 -17.49 -26.23 23.75
C ARG A 162 -17.83 -24.89 24.41
N SER A 163 -16.83 -24.06 24.70
CA SER A 163 -17.07 -22.72 25.26
C SER A 163 -17.72 -21.80 24.23
N PHE A 164 -17.15 -21.71 23.03
CA PHE A 164 -17.71 -20.89 21.95
C PHE A 164 -19.06 -21.40 21.44
N GLN A 165 -19.26 -22.72 21.38
CA GLN A 165 -20.54 -23.34 21.06
C GLN A 165 -21.64 -22.86 22.02
N ARG A 166 -21.40 -22.98 23.34
CA ARG A 166 -22.35 -22.52 24.37
C ARG A 166 -22.57 -21.02 24.34
N LEU A 167 -21.53 -20.24 24.03
CA LEU A 167 -21.65 -18.79 23.88
C LEU A 167 -22.57 -18.43 22.71
N ALA A 168 -22.36 -19.05 21.55
CA ALA A 168 -23.19 -18.85 20.37
C ALA A 168 -24.65 -19.23 20.65
N GLU A 169 -24.90 -20.41 21.20
CA GLU A 169 -26.25 -20.88 21.58
C GLU A 169 -26.97 -19.89 22.51
N ARG A 170 -26.28 -19.41 23.56
CA ARG A 170 -26.84 -18.41 24.49
C ARG A 170 -27.16 -17.07 23.82
N ALA A 171 -26.32 -16.63 22.88
CA ALA A 171 -26.54 -15.39 22.13
C ALA A 171 -27.73 -15.51 21.17
N ILE A 172 -27.83 -16.64 20.46
CA ILE A 172 -28.95 -16.97 19.58
C ILE A 172 -30.26 -17.03 20.40
N GLU A 173 -30.27 -17.81 21.49
CA GLU A 173 -31.46 -17.98 22.33
C GLU A 173 -31.95 -16.64 22.88
N ARG A 174 -31.03 -15.77 23.34
CA ARG A 174 -31.36 -14.41 23.81
C ARG A 174 -32.12 -13.63 22.74
N LEU A 175 -31.55 -13.51 21.54
CA LEU A 175 -32.15 -12.73 20.45
C LEU A 175 -33.53 -13.27 20.05
N LEU A 176 -33.65 -14.59 19.89
CA LEU A 176 -34.93 -15.22 19.52
C LEU A 176 -35.98 -15.11 20.63
N LYS A 177 -35.58 -15.08 21.89
CA LYS A 177 -36.49 -14.89 23.02
C LYS A 177 -37.00 -13.45 23.07
N ASP A 178 -36.13 -12.46 22.88
CA ASP A 178 -36.54 -11.05 22.87
C ASP A 178 -37.43 -10.71 21.66
N ALA A 179 -37.15 -11.30 20.50
CA ALA A 179 -38.02 -11.20 19.33
C ALA A 179 -39.42 -11.78 19.59
N ARG A 180 -39.50 -13.00 20.14
CA ARG A 180 -40.80 -13.65 20.46
C ARG A 180 -41.62 -12.90 21.50
N LYS A 181 -40.96 -12.19 22.42
CA LYS A 181 -41.61 -11.35 23.42
C LYS A 181 -42.10 -10.00 22.89
N GLY A 182 -41.69 -9.61 21.67
CA GLY A 182 -41.99 -8.29 21.12
C GLY A 182 -41.18 -7.17 21.78
N ASN A 183 -40.01 -7.49 22.36
CA ASN A 183 -39.16 -6.52 23.04
C ASN A 183 -38.32 -5.66 22.06
N LEU A 184 -38.16 -6.11 20.82
CA LEU A 184 -37.36 -5.42 19.81
C LEU A 184 -38.17 -4.24 19.23
N PRO A 185 -37.58 -3.04 19.13
CA PRO A 185 -38.26 -1.87 18.60
C PRO A 185 -38.53 -1.99 17.09
N ASP A 186 -39.66 -1.45 16.65
CA ASP A 186 -40.03 -1.31 15.24
C ASP A 186 -39.90 0.16 14.86
N ILE A 187 -38.69 0.55 14.47
CA ILE A 187 -38.34 1.96 14.19
C ILE A 187 -39.01 2.50 12.93
N ASP A 188 -39.40 1.62 12.00
CA ASP A 188 -40.12 2.01 10.79
C ASP A 188 -41.57 2.43 11.12
N LYS A 189 -42.15 1.87 12.20
CA LYS A 189 -43.47 2.28 12.72
C LYS A 189 -43.40 3.45 13.70
N GLU A 190 -42.51 3.40 14.70
CA GLU A 190 -42.48 4.42 15.77
C GLU A 190 -41.67 5.68 15.39
N GLY A 191 -40.76 5.56 14.42
CA GLY A 191 -39.81 6.59 14.00
C GLY A 191 -38.49 6.52 14.79
N PHE A 192 -37.37 6.62 14.08
CA PHE A 192 -36.04 6.42 14.66
C PHE A 192 -35.70 7.36 15.83
N ALA A 193 -35.93 8.67 15.69
CA ALA A 193 -35.70 9.63 16.78
C ALA A 193 -36.47 9.28 18.06
N LYS A 194 -37.76 8.94 17.93
CA LYS A 194 -38.62 8.61 19.07
C LYS A 194 -38.19 7.30 19.73
N ALA A 195 -37.80 6.30 18.94
CA ALA A 195 -37.24 5.06 19.44
C ALA A 195 -35.97 5.33 20.26
N ALA A 196 -35.04 6.12 19.72
CA ALA A 196 -33.80 6.45 20.40
C ALA A 196 -34.03 7.20 21.72
N GLU A 197 -34.91 8.20 21.75
CA GLU A 197 -35.25 8.96 22.97
C GLU A 197 -35.94 8.09 24.03
N ARG A 198 -36.78 7.14 23.63
CA ARG A 198 -37.41 6.19 24.54
C ARG A 198 -36.37 5.22 25.11
N LEU A 199 -35.50 4.69 24.26
CA LEU A 199 -34.55 3.64 24.61
C LEU A 199 -33.31 4.16 25.34
N VAL A 200 -32.95 5.44 25.25
CA VAL A 200 -31.72 5.98 25.86
C VAL A 200 -31.62 5.70 27.37
N LYS A 201 -32.77 5.54 28.05
CA LYS A 201 -32.86 5.24 29.50
C LYS A 201 -32.71 3.76 29.82
N GLU A 202 -32.80 2.87 28.83
CA GLU A 202 -32.67 1.43 29.01
C GLU A 202 -31.20 1.02 29.17
N PRO A 203 -30.88 0.06 30.06
CA PRO A 203 -29.51 -0.44 30.20
C PRO A 203 -28.93 -1.02 28.90
N GLU A 204 -29.76 -1.70 28.12
CA GLU A 204 -29.38 -2.38 26.86
C GLU A 204 -29.73 -1.54 25.61
N ARG A 205 -29.79 -0.22 25.74
CA ARG A 205 -30.20 0.72 24.68
C ARG A 205 -29.54 0.50 23.32
N SER A 206 -28.23 0.23 23.29
CA SER A 206 -27.50 0.02 22.04
C SER A 206 -27.91 -1.27 21.34
N TYR A 207 -28.16 -2.34 22.11
CA TYR A 207 -28.65 -3.62 21.59
C TYR A 207 -30.08 -3.49 21.05
N LEU A 208 -30.97 -2.85 21.81
CA LEU A 208 -32.36 -2.65 21.40
C LEU A 208 -32.46 -1.75 20.16
N LEU A 209 -31.80 -0.60 20.18
CA LEU A 209 -31.80 0.30 19.03
C LEU A 209 -31.12 -0.36 17.81
N GLY A 210 -30.06 -1.14 18.05
CA GLY A 210 -29.39 -1.91 16.99
C GLY A 210 -30.29 -2.93 16.31
N ALA A 211 -31.19 -3.58 17.05
CA ALA A 211 -32.22 -4.46 16.47
C ALA A 211 -33.16 -3.71 15.52
N GLY A 212 -33.59 -2.51 15.91
CA GLY A 212 -34.40 -1.64 15.06
C GLY A 212 -33.66 -1.20 13.79
N VAL A 213 -32.42 -0.72 13.94
CA VAL A 213 -31.57 -0.31 12.80
C VAL A 213 -31.32 -1.48 11.85
N ALA A 214 -30.96 -2.65 12.37
CA ALA A 214 -30.71 -3.83 11.55
C ALA A 214 -31.95 -4.31 10.79
N ALA A 215 -33.14 -4.21 11.41
CA ALA A 215 -34.41 -4.51 10.74
C ALA A 215 -34.71 -3.50 9.62
N SER A 216 -34.51 -2.20 9.86
CA SER A 216 -34.80 -1.13 8.88
C SER A 216 -33.90 -1.21 7.64
N ILE A 217 -32.65 -1.66 7.77
CA ILE A 217 -31.72 -1.83 6.63
C ILE A 217 -31.86 -3.19 5.92
N ALA A 218 -32.65 -4.11 6.46
CA ALA A 218 -32.84 -5.45 5.91
C ALA A 218 -33.35 -5.49 4.45
N PRO A 219 -34.23 -4.58 3.98
CA PRO A 219 -34.76 -4.61 2.61
C PRO A 219 -33.75 -4.22 1.52
N ALA A 220 -32.58 -3.69 1.89
CA ALA A 220 -31.60 -3.18 0.93
C ALA A 220 -31.09 -4.27 -0.03
N ARG A 221 -30.88 -3.91 -1.30
CA ARG A 221 -30.47 -4.86 -2.36
C ARG A 221 -28.94 -4.91 -2.54
N GLY A 222 -28.26 -3.84 -2.16
CA GLY A 222 -26.79 -3.70 -2.21
C GLY A 222 -26.24 -3.00 -0.97
N TRP A 223 -24.92 -2.83 -0.92
CA TRP A 223 -24.25 -2.12 0.15
C TRP A 223 -24.44 -0.61 0.03
N GLY A 224 -24.45 -0.06 -1.19
CA GLY A 224 -24.81 1.33 -1.44
C GLY A 224 -26.20 1.69 -0.92
N ASP A 225 -27.19 0.83 -1.15
CA ASP A 225 -28.55 0.99 -0.61
C ASP A 225 -28.56 0.98 0.92
N LYS A 226 -27.80 0.06 1.55
CA LYS A 226 -27.68 0.01 3.02
C LYS A 226 -27.07 1.28 3.59
N VAL A 227 -26.00 1.78 2.96
CA VAL A 227 -25.41 3.07 3.35
C VAL A 227 -26.45 4.17 3.21
N GLY A 228 -27.22 4.20 2.12
CA GLY A 228 -28.33 5.14 1.94
C GLY A 228 -29.33 5.12 3.10
N LEU A 229 -29.85 3.94 3.44
CA LEU A 229 -30.80 3.76 4.56
C LEU A 229 -30.20 4.15 5.92
N LEU A 230 -28.93 3.80 6.16
CA LEU A 230 -28.23 4.20 7.39
C LEU A 230 -28.09 5.73 7.50
N LEU A 231 -27.86 6.41 6.38
CA LEU A 231 -27.79 7.87 6.34
C LEU A 231 -29.17 8.52 6.47
N ASP A 232 -30.24 7.87 5.99
CA ASP A 232 -31.62 8.33 6.24
C ASP A 232 -31.97 8.26 7.74
N LEU A 233 -31.50 7.22 8.42
CA LEU A 233 -31.59 7.13 9.88
C LEU A 233 -30.74 8.20 10.57
N ALA A 234 -29.54 8.49 10.07
CA ALA A 234 -28.69 9.54 10.62
C ALA A 234 -29.30 10.94 10.46
N ASP A 235 -29.91 11.23 9.32
CA ASP A 235 -30.62 12.49 9.07
C ASP A 235 -31.86 12.63 9.96
N SER A 236 -32.50 11.51 10.32
CA SER A 236 -33.64 11.45 11.25
C SER A 236 -33.23 11.22 12.71
N ALA A 237 -31.95 11.37 13.06
CA ALA A 237 -31.46 11.23 14.43
C ALA A 237 -32.13 12.27 15.37
N PRO A 238 -32.32 11.93 16.65
CA PRO A 238 -33.02 12.81 17.58
C PRO A 238 -32.27 14.11 17.85
N LEU A 239 -33.00 15.12 18.35
CA LEU A 239 -32.41 16.39 18.78
C LEU A 239 -31.85 16.33 20.20
N ASN A 240 -32.37 15.42 21.04
CA ASN A 240 -31.82 15.16 22.36
C ASN A 240 -30.35 14.68 22.24
N PRO A 241 -29.36 15.37 22.85
CA PRO A 241 -27.95 15.04 22.67
C PRO A 241 -27.57 13.61 23.07
N GLU A 242 -28.04 13.14 24.22
CA GLU A 242 -27.71 11.79 24.73
C GLU A 242 -28.28 10.70 23.82
N ALA A 243 -29.54 10.86 23.41
CA ALA A 243 -30.18 9.93 22.49
C ALA A 243 -29.53 9.97 21.09
N ARG A 244 -29.09 11.15 20.65
CA ARG A 244 -28.44 11.36 19.36
C ARG A 244 -27.08 10.68 19.31
N ASP A 245 -26.29 10.79 20.36
CA ASP A 245 -24.97 10.16 20.45
C ASP A 245 -25.10 8.63 20.40
N VAL A 246 -26.05 8.05 21.15
CA VAL A 246 -26.32 6.61 21.10
C VAL A 246 -26.81 6.19 19.70
N ALA A 247 -27.73 6.96 19.10
CA ALA A 247 -28.27 6.67 17.78
C ALA A 247 -27.19 6.65 16.69
N LEU A 248 -26.35 7.68 16.64
CA LEU A 248 -25.27 7.78 15.66
C LEU A 248 -24.18 6.73 15.92
N ALA A 249 -23.86 6.42 17.18
CA ALA A 249 -22.91 5.36 17.53
C ALA A 249 -23.42 3.96 17.14
N VAL A 250 -24.73 3.73 17.14
CA VAL A 250 -25.33 2.47 16.64
C VAL A 250 -25.27 2.40 15.12
N ILE A 251 -25.59 3.49 14.41
CA ILE A 251 -25.51 3.58 12.93
C ILE A 251 -24.07 3.42 12.43
N GLU A 252 -23.09 3.95 13.16
CA GLU A 252 -21.69 3.90 12.79
C GLU A 252 -21.14 2.47 12.70
N GLN A 253 -21.67 1.53 13.48
CA GLN A 253 -21.18 0.15 13.53
C GLN A 253 -21.33 -0.58 12.19
N PRO A 254 -22.54 -0.71 11.61
CA PRO A 254 -22.69 -1.32 10.29
C PRO A 254 -22.02 -0.48 9.19
N LEU A 255 -21.99 0.85 9.28
CA LEU A 255 -21.23 1.67 8.33
C LEU A 255 -19.75 1.29 8.32
N THR A 256 -19.13 1.19 9.49
CA THR A 256 -17.71 0.82 9.64
C THR A 256 -17.46 -0.58 9.10
N GLU A 257 -18.38 -1.52 9.32
CA GLU A 257 -18.27 -2.89 8.82
C GLU A 257 -18.39 -2.97 7.29
N ILE A 258 -19.32 -2.21 6.70
CA ILE A 258 -19.48 -2.10 5.24
C ILE A 258 -18.19 -1.54 4.62
N LEU A 259 -17.66 -0.45 5.17
CA LEU A 259 -16.42 0.20 4.71
C LEU A 259 -15.17 -0.67 4.96
N GLY A 260 -15.19 -1.49 6.00
CA GLY A 260 -14.12 -2.45 6.28
C GLY A 260 -14.10 -3.61 5.28
N SER A 261 -15.25 -3.98 4.72
CA SER A 261 -15.37 -5.08 3.77
C SER A 261 -14.89 -4.71 2.36
N ARG A 262 -14.32 -5.67 1.62
CA ARG A 262 -13.94 -5.45 0.22
C ARG A 262 -15.17 -5.23 -0.66
N ALA A 263 -16.20 -6.07 -0.50
CA ALA A 263 -17.42 -6.01 -1.29
C ALA A 263 -18.21 -4.71 -1.05
N GLY A 264 -18.37 -4.29 0.20
CA GLY A 264 -19.06 -3.05 0.55
C GLY A 264 -18.37 -1.81 0.00
N MET A 265 -17.04 -1.74 0.09
CA MET A 265 -16.28 -0.63 -0.47
C MET A 265 -16.37 -0.56 -2.01
N MET A 266 -16.26 -1.70 -2.70
CA MET A 266 -16.36 -1.73 -4.16
C MET A 266 -17.76 -1.31 -4.65
N ASP A 267 -18.81 -1.78 -3.99
CA ASP A 267 -20.20 -1.41 -4.32
C ASP A 267 -20.48 0.07 -4.03
N LEU A 268 -19.91 0.63 -2.95
CA LEU A 268 -20.09 2.03 -2.57
C LEU A 268 -19.35 3.00 -3.50
N LEU A 269 -18.13 2.67 -3.93
CA LEU A 269 -17.28 3.56 -4.72
C LEU A 269 -17.46 3.40 -6.24
N GLY A 270 -18.03 2.28 -6.69
CA GLY A 270 -18.17 1.93 -8.10
C GLY A 270 -17.32 0.71 -8.48
N VAL A 271 -17.93 -0.20 -9.24
CA VAL A 271 -17.41 -1.55 -9.52
C VAL A 271 -16.24 -1.57 -10.51
N GLU A 272 -16.05 -0.49 -11.29
CA GLU A 272 -15.09 -0.43 -12.41
C GLU A 272 -13.72 0.17 -12.03
N LEU A 273 -13.49 0.56 -10.78
CA LEU A 273 -12.24 1.17 -10.37
C LEU A 273 -11.14 0.12 -10.15
N ASP A 274 -9.96 0.34 -10.76
CA ASP A 274 -8.73 -0.32 -10.35
C ASP A 274 -8.33 0.04 -8.90
N LEU A 275 -7.31 -0.62 -8.36
CA LEU A 275 -6.86 -0.38 -6.98
C LEU A 275 -6.51 1.09 -6.73
N GLY A 276 -5.89 1.74 -7.71
CA GLY A 276 -5.52 3.14 -7.63
C GLY A 276 -6.73 4.08 -7.58
N GLY A 277 -7.71 3.85 -8.45
CA GLY A 277 -8.98 4.57 -8.45
C GLY A 277 -9.76 4.37 -7.16
N GLN A 278 -9.78 3.15 -6.61
CA GLN A 278 -10.38 2.86 -5.31
C GLN A 278 -9.67 3.64 -4.19
N LEU A 279 -8.33 3.70 -4.18
CA LEU A 279 -7.57 4.48 -3.19
C LEU A 279 -7.84 5.98 -3.29
N ALA A 280 -7.92 6.52 -4.51
CA ALA A 280 -8.25 7.92 -4.75
C ALA A 280 -9.66 8.26 -4.27
N ALA A 281 -10.64 7.41 -4.60
CA ALA A 281 -12.02 7.55 -4.13
C ALA A 281 -12.13 7.47 -2.60
N MET A 282 -11.45 6.50 -1.95
CA MET A 282 -11.39 6.41 -0.48
C MET A 282 -10.73 7.65 0.15
N THR A 283 -9.68 8.18 -0.46
CA THR A 283 -9.00 9.39 0.02
C THR A 283 -9.92 10.61 -0.08
N ARG A 284 -10.66 10.76 -1.19
CA ARG A 284 -11.68 11.80 -1.34
C ARG A 284 -12.84 11.63 -0.35
N LEU A 285 -13.31 10.40 -0.13
CA LEU A 285 -14.36 10.06 0.83
C LEU A 285 -13.97 10.46 2.27
N ALA A 286 -12.74 10.15 2.70
CA ALA A 286 -12.28 10.46 4.05
C ALA A 286 -11.82 11.91 4.24
N GLY A 287 -11.27 12.53 3.19
CA GLY A 287 -10.71 13.88 3.20
C GLY A 287 -11.68 14.99 2.83
N ALA A 288 -12.92 14.63 2.44
CA ALA A 288 -14.07 15.50 2.16
C ALA A 288 -13.70 16.94 1.72
N ASP A 289 -13.96 17.94 2.55
CA ASP A 289 -13.77 19.36 2.24
C ASP A 289 -12.34 19.72 1.83
N SER A 290 -11.32 19.14 2.48
CA SER A 290 -9.91 19.41 2.17
C SER A 290 -9.54 18.91 0.78
N VAL A 291 -10.03 17.72 0.40
CA VAL A 291 -9.74 17.13 -0.91
C VAL A 291 -10.55 17.82 -2.00
N GLU A 292 -11.81 18.21 -1.74
CA GLU A 292 -12.58 18.99 -2.71
C GLU A 292 -11.99 20.36 -2.99
N ALA A 293 -11.56 21.08 -1.94
CA ALA A 293 -10.86 22.35 -2.12
C ALA A 293 -9.60 22.18 -2.97
N LEU A 294 -8.84 21.10 -2.73
CA LEU A 294 -7.64 20.79 -3.51
C LEU A 294 -7.98 20.45 -4.98
N ILE A 295 -9.04 19.68 -5.24
CA ILE A 295 -9.51 19.36 -6.60
C ILE A 295 -9.86 20.65 -7.37
N GLY A 296 -10.46 21.65 -6.70
CA GLY A 296 -10.80 22.94 -7.30
C GLY A 296 -9.60 23.82 -7.68
N ILE A 297 -8.43 23.59 -7.08
CA ILE A 297 -7.22 24.40 -7.28
C ILE A 297 -6.18 23.66 -8.14
N GLU A 298 -6.03 22.36 -7.95
CA GLU A 298 -4.96 21.54 -8.53
C GLU A 298 -5.49 20.60 -9.63
N ALA A 299 -5.32 21.01 -10.89
CA ALA A 299 -5.74 20.22 -12.05
C ALA A 299 -5.11 18.81 -12.09
N SER A 300 -3.92 18.64 -11.50
CA SER A 300 -3.26 17.32 -11.40
C SER A 300 -4.03 16.37 -10.46
N VAL A 301 -4.57 16.88 -9.37
CA VAL A 301 -5.38 16.11 -8.40
C VAL A 301 -6.76 15.82 -9.00
N ALA A 302 -7.37 16.80 -9.66
CA ALA A 302 -8.66 16.62 -10.34
C ALA A 302 -8.64 15.49 -11.39
N ARG A 303 -7.51 15.29 -12.10
CA ARG A 303 -7.36 14.22 -13.10
C ARG A 303 -7.37 12.82 -12.51
N VAL A 304 -6.92 12.63 -11.27
CA VAL A 304 -6.72 11.30 -10.66
C VAL A 304 -7.75 10.97 -9.58
N MET A 305 -8.49 11.96 -9.09
CA MET A 305 -9.53 11.78 -8.07
C MET A 305 -10.90 11.58 -8.72
N PRO A 306 -11.44 10.34 -8.78
CA PRO A 306 -12.74 10.09 -9.37
C PRO A 306 -13.84 10.79 -8.58
N ALA A 307 -14.95 11.11 -9.26
CA ALA A 307 -16.17 11.57 -8.61
C ALA A 307 -16.71 10.47 -7.69
N LEU A 308 -17.28 10.88 -6.55
CA LEU A 308 -17.95 9.94 -5.65
C LEU A 308 -19.38 9.71 -6.14
N GLU A 309 -19.80 8.45 -6.17
CA GLU A 309 -21.20 8.07 -6.38
C GLU A 309 -22.10 8.69 -5.29
N PRO A 310 -23.40 8.94 -5.53
CA PRO A 310 -24.24 9.71 -4.62
C PRO A 310 -24.26 9.22 -3.16
N PRO A 311 -24.35 7.91 -2.86
CA PRO A 311 -24.27 7.42 -1.48
C PRO A 311 -22.92 7.71 -0.81
N ALA A 312 -21.82 7.59 -1.56
CA ALA A 312 -20.48 7.88 -1.08
C ALA A 312 -20.28 9.39 -0.85
N ALA A 313 -20.77 10.24 -1.75
CA ALA A 313 -20.72 11.69 -1.59
C ALA A 313 -21.51 12.16 -0.35
N ARG A 314 -22.69 11.58 -0.11
CA ARG A 314 -23.49 11.88 1.09
C ARG A 314 -22.77 11.42 2.37
N LEU A 315 -22.14 10.24 2.34
CA LEU A 315 -21.33 9.77 3.46
C LEU A 315 -20.13 10.69 3.71
N ALA A 316 -19.45 11.19 2.66
CA ALA A 316 -18.33 12.13 2.79
C ALA A 316 -18.72 13.39 3.58
N ASN A 317 -19.92 13.94 3.32
CA ASN A 317 -20.44 15.09 4.07
C ASN A 317 -20.62 14.79 5.56
N TRP A 318 -21.11 13.60 5.89
CA TRP A 318 -21.22 13.15 7.28
C TRP A 318 -19.84 12.95 7.93
N LEU A 319 -18.87 12.41 7.20
CA LEU A 319 -17.49 12.22 7.67
C LEU A 319 -16.75 13.55 7.85
N ALA A 320 -17.11 14.61 7.14
CA ALA A 320 -16.57 15.96 7.36
C ALA A 320 -16.98 16.53 8.73
N GLY A 321 -18.15 16.14 9.25
CA GLY A 321 -18.67 16.53 10.56
C GLY A 321 -18.00 15.82 11.74
N PRO A 322 -18.41 16.12 12.99
CA PRO A 322 -17.80 15.54 14.19
C PRO A 322 -18.10 14.04 14.38
N HIS A 323 -19.12 13.52 13.70
CA HIS A 323 -19.59 12.13 13.85
C HIS A 323 -18.79 11.14 12.99
N PHE A 324 -19.04 9.85 13.17
CA PHE A 324 -18.47 8.77 12.35
C PHE A 324 -16.93 8.68 12.32
N GLU A 325 -16.30 8.83 13.49
CA GLU A 325 -14.85 8.78 13.65
C GLU A 325 -14.23 7.40 13.37
N ALA A 326 -14.89 6.32 13.79
CA ALA A 326 -14.46 4.96 13.50
C ALA A 326 -14.53 4.67 11.99
N CYS A 327 -15.54 5.19 11.28
CA CYS A 327 -15.60 5.10 9.82
C CYS A 327 -14.40 5.80 9.17
N ARG A 328 -14.08 7.04 9.58
CA ARG A 328 -12.90 7.75 9.06
C ARG A 328 -11.60 6.98 9.34
N SER A 329 -11.45 6.49 10.57
CA SER A 329 -10.29 5.71 11.00
C SER A 329 -10.12 4.43 10.19
N ALA A 330 -11.22 3.70 9.95
CA ALA A 330 -11.20 2.48 9.13
C ALA A 330 -10.80 2.76 7.67
N ILE A 331 -11.34 3.82 7.06
CA ILE A 331 -10.96 4.22 5.69
C ILE A 331 -9.47 4.61 5.65
N ALA A 332 -9.01 5.44 6.57
CA ALA A 332 -7.64 5.92 6.62
C ALA A 332 -6.62 4.78 6.79
N GLN A 333 -6.85 3.87 7.73
CA GLN A 333 -6.00 2.69 7.94
C GLN A 333 -5.99 1.78 6.71
N ARG A 334 -7.12 1.65 6.03
CA ARG A 334 -7.22 0.86 4.79
C ARG A 334 -6.43 1.51 3.65
N VAL A 335 -6.52 2.84 3.48
CA VAL A 335 -5.73 3.57 2.48
C VAL A 335 -4.24 3.34 2.72
N LEU A 336 -3.75 3.46 3.96
CA LEU A 336 -2.33 3.20 4.26
C LEU A 336 -1.92 1.75 3.98
N ARG A 337 -2.76 0.78 4.35
CA ARG A 337 -2.49 -0.65 4.12
C ARG A 337 -2.40 -1.00 2.64
N GLU A 338 -3.31 -0.46 1.84
CA GLU A 338 -3.33 -0.70 0.39
C GLU A 338 -2.20 0.04 -0.32
N LEU A 339 -1.87 1.27 0.13
CA LEU A 339 -0.77 2.05 -0.41
C LEU A 339 0.59 1.34 -0.19
N THR A 340 0.79 0.77 1.00
CA THR A 340 2.00 -0.01 1.35
C THR A 340 1.98 -1.44 0.79
N GLY A 341 0.86 -1.86 0.19
CA GLY A 341 0.71 -3.20 -0.38
C GLY A 341 1.53 -3.42 -1.66
N PRO A 342 1.86 -4.68 -1.99
CA PRO A 342 2.71 -5.01 -3.15
C PRO A 342 2.00 -4.92 -4.51
N ARG A 343 0.67 -4.74 -4.53
CA ARG A 343 -0.13 -4.71 -5.76
C ARG A 343 0.07 -3.39 -6.51
N ARG A 344 0.12 -3.46 -7.85
CA ARG A 344 0.14 -2.28 -8.74
C ARG A 344 -1.14 -1.46 -8.54
N LEU A 345 -1.02 -0.14 -8.44
CA LEU A 345 -2.20 0.73 -8.33
C LEU A 345 -2.87 0.90 -9.70
N LYS A 346 -2.06 1.03 -10.76
CA LYS A 346 -2.49 1.12 -12.16
C LYS A 346 -1.83 0.01 -12.98
N PRO A 347 -2.41 -1.21 -12.99
CA PRO A 347 -1.87 -2.32 -13.77
C PRO A 347 -1.79 -1.95 -15.26
N GLY A 348 -0.62 -2.08 -15.87
CA GLY A 348 -0.40 -1.76 -17.29
C GLY A 348 -0.14 -0.29 -17.62
N GLU A 349 -0.33 0.64 -16.66
CA GLU A 349 -0.18 2.08 -16.89
C GLU A 349 0.79 2.70 -15.86
N ALA A 350 2.09 2.45 -16.04
CA ALA A 350 3.11 2.90 -15.09
C ALA A 350 3.21 4.43 -14.95
N GLU A 351 3.03 5.18 -16.04
CA GLU A 351 3.01 6.66 -15.98
C GLU A 351 1.81 7.16 -15.17
N ALA A 352 0.61 6.60 -15.40
CA ALA A 352 -0.59 6.94 -14.65
C ALA A 352 -0.45 6.58 -13.15
N GLU A 353 0.31 5.52 -12.82
CA GLU A 353 0.62 5.17 -11.43
C GLU A 353 1.43 6.27 -10.73
N ILE A 354 2.40 6.87 -11.42
CA ILE A 354 3.20 7.99 -10.87
C ILE A 354 2.33 9.23 -10.68
N GLU A 355 1.50 9.57 -11.67
CA GLU A 355 0.57 10.70 -11.56
C GLU A 355 -0.43 10.52 -10.40
N LEU A 356 -1.00 9.32 -10.27
CA LEU A 356 -1.89 8.96 -9.18
C LEU A 356 -1.20 9.10 -7.82
N LEU A 357 0.02 8.58 -7.66
CA LEU A 357 0.75 8.65 -6.39
C LEU A 357 1.05 10.10 -5.99
N ARG A 358 1.37 10.97 -6.95
CA ARG A 358 1.53 12.41 -6.70
C ARG A 358 0.23 13.03 -6.20
N GLY A 359 -0.90 12.76 -6.88
CA GLY A 359 -2.20 13.28 -6.45
C GLY A 359 -2.64 12.75 -5.09
N LEU A 360 -2.40 11.47 -4.80
CA LEU A 360 -2.64 10.87 -3.49
C LEU A 360 -1.77 11.51 -2.41
N ALA A 361 -0.50 11.80 -2.68
CA ALA A 361 0.39 12.45 -1.71
C ALA A 361 -0.11 13.85 -1.34
N MET A 362 -0.54 14.63 -2.33
CA MET A 362 -1.12 15.96 -2.11
C MET A 362 -2.43 15.87 -1.32
N ALA A 363 -3.33 14.97 -1.71
CA ALA A 363 -4.63 14.82 -1.05
C ALA A 363 -4.53 14.29 0.38
N LEU A 364 -3.68 13.29 0.63
CA LEU A 364 -3.45 12.76 1.98
C LEU A 364 -2.76 13.80 2.87
N THR A 365 -1.85 14.60 2.32
CA THR A 365 -1.23 15.72 3.06
C THR A 365 -2.25 16.79 3.40
N ALA A 366 -3.14 17.16 2.47
CA ALA A 366 -4.20 18.15 2.70
C ALA A 366 -5.26 17.67 3.71
N ALA A 367 -5.55 16.37 3.73
CA ALA A 367 -6.44 15.74 4.70
C ALA A 367 -5.75 15.32 6.01
N GLY A 368 -4.42 15.52 6.12
CA GLY A 368 -3.61 15.10 7.26
C GLY A 368 -3.99 15.83 8.56
N GLY A 369 -3.74 15.18 9.70
CA GLY A 369 -3.92 15.77 11.03
C GLY A 369 -5.26 15.47 11.71
N ARG A 370 -6.28 14.99 10.99
CA ARG A 370 -7.56 14.57 11.61
C ARG A 370 -7.56 13.10 12.06
N VAL A 371 -6.95 12.23 11.27
CA VAL A 371 -6.93 10.78 11.51
C VAL A 371 -5.55 10.19 11.27
N LEU A 372 -4.88 10.61 10.19
CA LEU A 372 -3.52 10.20 9.87
C LEU A 372 -2.51 11.24 10.34
N SER A 373 -1.43 10.77 10.97
CA SER A 373 -0.28 11.62 11.24
C SER A 373 0.52 11.86 9.96
N MET A 374 1.25 12.98 9.91
CA MET A 374 2.17 13.26 8.79
C MET A 374 3.30 12.22 8.71
N GLU A 375 3.67 11.62 9.83
CA GLU A 375 4.68 10.56 9.90
C GLU A 375 4.18 9.28 9.23
N ASP A 376 2.94 8.85 9.50
CA ASP A 376 2.34 7.68 8.87
C ASP A 376 2.23 7.83 7.35
N ILE A 377 1.83 9.03 6.90
CA ILE A 377 1.75 9.36 5.47
C ILE A 377 3.15 9.29 4.84
N HIS A 378 4.15 9.91 5.46
CA HIS A 378 5.52 9.89 4.96
C HIS A 378 6.11 8.47 4.90
N HIS A 379 5.86 7.67 5.94
CA HIS A 379 6.26 6.26 5.98
C HIS A 379 5.60 5.46 4.85
N ALA A 380 4.29 5.60 4.64
CA ALA A 380 3.58 4.86 3.61
C ALA A 380 4.07 5.19 2.19
N PHE A 381 4.36 6.46 1.89
CA PHE A 381 4.95 6.85 0.60
C PHE A 381 6.41 6.40 0.44
N THR A 382 7.17 6.33 1.54
CA THR A 382 8.53 5.77 1.53
C THR A 382 8.50 4.27 1.23
N GLU A 383 7.60 3.51 1.85
CA GLU A 383 7.42 2.09 1.55
C GLU A 383 6.93 1.87 0.12
N ARG A 384 5.91 2.63 -0.32
CA ARG A 384 5.40 2.52 -1.70
C ARG A 384 6.46 2.85 -2.75
N SER A 385 7.32 3.83 -2.46
CA SER A 385 8.40 4.22 -3.37
C SER A 385 9.40 3.11 -3.65
N LYS A 386 9.53 2.10 -2.77
CA LYS A 386 10.37 0.92 -3.03
C LYS A 386 9.90 0.16 -4.28
N ALA A 387 8.59 0.06 -4.48
CA ALA A 387 8.01 -0.63 -5.63
C ALA A 387 8.24 0.11 -6.96
N LEU A 388 8.39 1.45 -6.91
CA LEU A 388 8.60 2.28 -8.11
C LEU A 388 10.02 2.21 -8.66
N VAL A 389 10.98 1.79 -7.84
CA VAL A 389 12.41 1.76 -8.20
C VAL A 389 12.93 0.34 -8.48
N THR A 390 12.02 -0.65 -8.52
CA THR A 390 12.33 -2.02 -8.93
C THR A 390 12.56 -2.10 -10.44
N GLY A 391 13.33 -3.09 -10.88
CA GLY A 391 13.58 -3.34 -12.31
C GLY A 391 12.27 -3.49 -13.09
N ASP A 392 11.38 -4.38 -12.64
CA ASP A 392 10.09 -4.65 -13.28
C ASP A 392 9.23 -3.39 -13.47
N PHE A 393 9.21 -2.47 -12.49
CA PHE A 393 8.46 -1.21 -12.62
C PHE A 393 9.14 -0.27 -13.61
N VAL A 394 10.46 -0.10 -13.52
CA VAL A 394 11.22 0.80 -14.40
C VAL A 394 11.14 0.31 -15.85
N ASP A 395 11.26 -0.99 -16.10
CA ASP A 395 11.13 -1.58 -17.43
C ASP A 395 9.72 -1.34 -18.00
N ALA A 396 8.68 -1.53 -17.19
CA ALA A 396 7.30 -1.23 -17.58
C ALA A 396 7.08 0.28 -17.85
N LEU A 397 7.78 1.16 -17.11
CA LEU A 397 7.69 2.61 -17.26
C LEU A 397 8.35 3.11 -18.54
N LEU A 398 9.55 2.60 -18.84
CA LEU A 398 10.29 2.98 -20.05
C LEU A 398 9.63 2.39 -21.31
N GLY A 399 9.06 1.19 -21.21
CA GLY A 399 8.36 0.55 -22.33
C GLY A 399 9.30 0.28 -23.51
N MET A 400 8.75 0.25 -24.72
CA MET A 400 9.51 0.04 -25.97
C MET A 400 9.43 1.27 -26.88
N ASN A 401 10.45 1.45 -27.73
CA ASN A 401 10.52 2.48 -28.79
C ASN A 401 10.69 3.95 -28.35
N ARG A 402 11.23 4.21 -27.16
CA ARG A 402 11.59 5.58 -26.74
C ARG A 402 13.04 5.90 -27.11
N SER A 403 13.33 7.18 -27.33
CA SER A 403 14.71 7.66 -27.40
C SER A 403 15.35 7.64 -26.01
N SER A 404 16.69 7.53 -25.95
CA SER A 404 17.44 7.60 -24.68
C SER A 404 17.16 8.90 -23.92
N ARG A 405 16.88 9.99 -24.64
CA ARG A 405 16.51 11.27 -24.04
C ARG A 405 15.16 11.20 -23.34
N GLU A 406 14.15 10.66 -23.99
CA GLU A 406 12.81 10.50 -23.39
C GLU A 406 12.85 9.57 -22.17
N GLU A 407 13.63 8.47 -22.25
CA GLU A 407 13.87 7.58 -21.12
C GLU A 407 14.45 8.33 -19.92
N ILE A 408 15.45 9.21 -20.14
CA ILE A 408 16.04 10.06 -19.10
C ILE A 408 15.02 11.06 -18.53
N GLU A 409 14.21 11.71 -19.38
CA GLU A 409 13.16 12.64 -18.93
C GLU A 409 12.13 11.93 -18.02
N ILE A 410 11.77 10.69 -18.36
CA ILE A 410 10.87 9.86 -17.56
C ILE A 410 11.52 9.45 -16.23
N LEU A 411 12.79 9.05 -16.24
CA LEU A 411 13.52 8.69 -15.03
C LEU A 411 13.72 9.89 -14.09
N ILE A 412 13.86 11.11 -14.62
CA ILE A 412 13.86 12.33 -13.82
C ILE A 412 12.49 12.53 -13.16
N LYS A 413 11.38 12.38 -13.91
CA LYS A 413 10.03 12.43 -13.33
C LYS A 413 9.82 11.35 -12.27
N LEU A 414 10.32 10.14 -12.48
CA LEU A 414 10.30 9.08 -11.46
C LEU A 414 11.06 9.53 -10.21
N ALA A 415 12.28 10.04 -10.37
CA ALA A 415 13.10 10.53 -9.26
C ALA A 415 12.38 11.64 -8.49
N GLU A 416 11.69 12.58 -9.14
CA GLU A 416 10.88 13.62 -8.49
C GLU A 416 9.79 13.04 -7.57
N ASN A 417 9.16 11.93 -7.96
CA ASN A 417 8.01 11.34 -7.26
C ASN A 417 8.37 10.28 -6.22
N VAL A 418 9.62 9.84 -6.19
CA VAL A 418 10.11 8.88 -5.22
C VAL A 418 10.40 9.57 -3.88
N THR A 419 9.94 8.96 -2.79
CA THR A 419 10.16 9.42 -1.41
C THR A 419 11.14 8.51 -0.66
N GLY A 420 11.96 9.08 0.21
CA GLY A 420 12.95 8.37 1.03
C GLY A 420 14.34 8.30 0.40
N GLY A 421 15.37 8.52 1.20
CA GLY A 421 16.75 8.66 0.72
C GLY A 421 17.29 7.42 -0.01
N ALA A 422 16.97 6.21 0.47
CA ALA A 422 17.38 4.97 -0.20
C ALA A 422 16.71 4.80 -1.59
N ASN A 423 15.43 5.15 -1.70
CA ASN A 423 14.70 5.07 -2.96
C ASN A 423 15.19 6.15 -3.93
N LYS A 424 15.46 7.39 -3.46
CA LYS A 424 16.07 8.46 -4.26
C LYS A 424 17.43 8.04 -4.84
N ARG A 425 18.29 7.41 -4.02
CA ARG A 425 19.55 6.83 -4.49
C ARG A 425 19.33 5.76 -5.57
N GLN A 426 18.35 4.87 -5.39
CA GLN A 426 18.06 3.85 -6.39
C GLN A 426 17.54 4.45 -7.71
N ALA A 427 16.66 5.45 -7.65
CA ALA A 427 16.20 6.19 -8.83
C ALA A 427 17.38 6.90 -9.53
N ALA A 428 18.29 7.50 -8.76
CA ALA A 428 19.51 8.11 -9.31
C ALA A 428 20.42 7.10 -9.99
N ARG A 429 20.54 5.87 -9.49
CA ARG A 429 21.31 4.80 -10.15
C ARG A 429 20.73 4.45 -11.52
N TRP A 430 19.41 4.32 -11.63
CA TRP A 430 18.75 4.10 -12.92
C TRP A 430 19.02 5.25 -13.90
N LEU A 431 18.87 6.49 -13.43
CA LEU A 431 19.14 7.68 -14.21
C LEU A 431 20.62 7.75 -14.67
N ASN A 432 21.56 7.50 -13.76
CA ASN A 432 22.99 7.51 -14.05
C ASN A 432 23.39 6.44 -15.06
N ALA A 433 22.83 5.23 -14.96
CA ALA A 433 23.07 4.16 -15.93
C ALA A 433 22.63 4.55 -17.35
N ASN A 434 21.48 5.21 -17.48
CA ASN A 434 20.95 5.65 -18.77
C ASN A 434 21.75 6.83 -19.36
N VAL A 435 22.08 7.83 -18.54
CA VAL A 435 22.92 8.98 -18.93
C VAL A 435 24.34 8.56 -19.27
N SER A 436 24.89 7.54 -18.61
CA SER A 436 26.23 7.01 -18.88
C SER A 436 26.27 6.03 -20.05
N SER A 437 25.13 5.70 -20.64
CA SER A 437 25.07 4.73 -21.73
C SER A 437 25.67 5.26 -23.02
N LEU A 438 26.33 4.37 -23.78
CA LEU A 438 26.82 4.69 -25.12
C LEU A 438 25.68 5.06 -26.08
N ARG A 439 24.48 4.51 -25.86
CA ARG A 439 23.28 4.85 -26.63
C ARG A 439 22.94 6.32 -26.49
N PHE A 440 22.88 6.82 -25.25
CA PHE A 440 22.64 8.24 -25.00
C PHE A 440 23.68 9.12 -25.67
N GLU A 441 24.97 8.82 -25.49
CA GLU A 441 26.04 9.59 -26.15
C GLU A 441 25.86 9.62 -27.68
N LYS A 442 25.64 8.46 -28.31
CA LYS A 442 25.49 8.35 -29.77
C LYS A 442 24.27 9.09 -30.29
N GLU A 443 23.11 8.93 -29.65
CA GLU A 443 21.89 9.60 -30.06
C GLU A 443 22.01 11.12 -29.92
N GLN A 444 22.63 11.62 -28.84
CA GLN A 444 22.83 13.06 -28.66
C GLN A 444 23.84 13.64 -29.65
N ARG A 445 24.91 12.92 -29.99
CA ARG A 445 25.92 13.40 -30.94
C ARG A 445 25.43 13.34 -32.38
N TYR A 446 24.95 12.17 -32.80
CA TYR A 446 24.68 11.86 -34.20
C TYR A 446 23.19 11.88 -34.58
N GLY A 447 22.30 12.22 -33.64
CA GLY A 447 20.86 12.38 -33.91
C GLY A 447 20.55 13.50 -34.91
N PRO A 448 19.29 13.57 -35.40
CA PRO A 448 18.87 14.46 -36.47
C PRO A 448 18.85 15.95 -36.09
N ASP A 449 18.78 16.25 -34.78
CA ASP A 449 18.68 17.62 -34.29
C ASP A 449 19.97 18.44 -34.53
N SER A 450 19.79 19.76 -34.71
CA SER A 450 20.91 20.70 -34.80
C SER A 450 21.73 20.74 -33.50
N PRO A 451 23.04 21.05 -33.55
CA PRO A 451 23.87 21.17 -32.34
C PRO A 451 23.30 22.15 -31.31
N VAL A 452 22.70 23.26 -31.74
CA VAL A 452 22.08 24.24 -30.84
C VAL A 452 20.89 23.61 -30.10
N ALA A 453 20.00 22.93 -30.82
CA ALA A 453 18.82 22.29 -30.22
C ALA A 453 19.22 21.22 -29.20
N LYS A 454 20.24 20.40 -29.52
CA LYS A 454 20.81 19.39 -28.62
C LYS A 454 21.40 20.01 -27.34
N LEU A 455 22.14 21.11 -27.45
CA LEU A 455 22.72 21.78 -26.28
C LEU A 455 21.65 22.39 -25.37
N VAL A 456 20.61 23.01 -25.94
CA VAL A 456 19.46 23.54 -25.17
C VAL A 456 18.72 22.41 -24.45
N ALA A 457 18.50 21.29 -25.15
CA ALA A 457 17.90 20.09 -24.58
C ALA A 457 18.70 19.52 -23.40
N LEU A 458 20.02 19.36 -23.56
CA LEU A 458 20.90 18.86 -22.52
C LEU A 458 20.98 19.84 -21.33
N ALA A 459 20.92 21.15 -21.58
CA ALA A 459 20.82 22.16 -20.53
C ALA A 459 19.53 22.03 -19.72
N ALA A 460 18.40 21.78 -20.40
CA ALA A 460 17.12 21.53 -19.75
C ALA A 460 17.17 20.25 -18.89
N LEU A 461 17.73 19.15 -19.41
CA LEU A 461 17.94 17.92 -18.65
C LEU A 461 18.77 18.15 -17.39
N GLN A 462 19.93 18.81 -17.52
CA GLN A 462 20.81 19.07 -16.38
C GLN A 462 20.13 19.90 -15.28
N LYS A 463 19.25 20.84 -15.65
CA LYS A 463 18.42 21.61 -14.71
C LYS A 463 17.33 20.76 -14.07
N SER A 464 16.69 19.87 -14.82
CA SER A 464 15.66 18.98 -14.28
C SER A 464 16.24 17.98 -13.27
N VAL A 465 17.47 17.48 -13.49
CA VAL A 465 18.18 16.65 -12.49
C VAL A 465 18.35 17.37 -11.16
N LEU A 466 18.65 18.67 -11.16
CA LEU A 466 18.74 19.47 -9.92
C LEU A 466 17.38 19.61 -9.22
N ARG A 467 16.29 19.70 -9.98
CA ARG A 467 14.93 19.82 -9.44
C ARG A 467 14.36 18.49 -8.93
N ALA A 468 14.99 17.35 -9.29
CA ALA A 468 14.54 16.02 -8.89
C ALA A 468 14.69 15.72 -7.38
N GLY A 469 15.36 16.59 -6.61
CA GLY A 469 15.55 16.42 -5.18
C GLY A 469 16.45 15.23 -4.83
N LEU A 470 17.47 14.99 -5.66
CA LEU A 470 18.53 14.01 -5.41
C LEU A 470 19.60 14.62 -4.49
N ALA A 471 20.30 13.78 -3.73
CA ALA A 471 21.46 14.24 -2.97
C ALA A 471 22.59 14.68 -3.92
N PRO A 472 23.44 15.65 -3.54
CA PRO A 472 24.53 16.13 -4.41
C PRO A 472 25.46 14.99 -4.89
N GLU A 473 25.78 14.04 -4.01
CA GLU A 473 26.59 12.85 -4.30
C GLU A 473 26.02 11.97 -5.43
N ASP A 474 24.70 11.96 -5.60
CA ASP A 474 24.02 11.23 -6.67
C ASP A 474 23.77 12.10 -7.90
N ALA A 475 23.45 13.38 -7.71
CA ALA A 475 23.08 14.31 -8.78
C ALA A 475 24.29 14.79 -9.59
N ASP A 476 25.41 15.07 -8.93
CA ASP A 476 26.59 15.67 -9.58
C ASP A 476 27.25 14.78 -10.63
N PRO A 477 27.43 13.46 -10.42
CA PRO A 477 27.93 12.57 -11.48
C PRO A 477 27.05 12.58 -12.74
N ILE A 478 25.73 12.58 -12.56
CA ILE A 478 24.75 12.60 -13.66
C ILE A 478 24.85 13.92 -14.42
N ARG A 479 24.89 15.04 -13.69
CA ARG A 479 25.04 16.38 -14.29
C ARG A 479 26.37 16.55 -15.01
N GLY A 480 27.45 16.04 -14.43
CA GLY A 480 28.77 16.02 -15.03
C GLY A 480 28.76 15.28 -16.36
N LYS A 481 28.15 14.08 -16.39
CA LYS A 481 28.05 13.30 -17.61
C LYS A 481 27.23 13.95 -18.71
N ILE A 482 26.09 14.58 -18.37
CA ILE A 482 25.32 15.40 -19.33
C ILE A 482 26.19 16.54 -19.89
N GLY A 483 26.97 17.20 -19.03
CA GLY A 483 27.90 18.26 -19.43
C GLY A 483 29.02 17.77 -20.36
N GLU A 484 29.58 16.59 -20.10
CA GLU A 484 30.58 15.95 -20.97
C GLU A 484 30.03 15.67 -22.37
N VAL A 485 28.86 15.03 -22.46
CA VAL A 485 28.21 14.71 -23.74
C VAL A 485 27.90 15.99 -24.52
N ALA A 486 27.39 17.03 -23.85
CA ALA A 486 27.22 18.34 -24.47
C ALA A 486 28.53 18.96 -24.93
N GLY A 487 29.62 18.76 -24.19
CA GLY A 487 30.97 19.09 -24.61
C GLY A 487 31.37 18.42 -25.93
N MET A 488 30.98 17.17 -26.14
CA MET A 488 31.24 16.46 -27.40
C MET A 488 30.36 17.01 -28.53
N VAL A 489 29.07 17.23 -28.29
CA VAL A 489 28.13 17.82 -29.26
C VAL A 489 28.61 19.19 -29.73
N GLU A 490 29.04 20.04 -28.79
CA GLU A 490 29.57 21.37 -29.10
C GLU A 490 30.85 21.27 -29.93
N ALA A 491 31.76 20.36 -29.59
CA ALA A 491 33.02 20.17 -30.30
C ALA A 491 32.81 19.65 -31.74
N ASP A 492 31.91 18.68 -31.92
CA ASP A 492 31.54 18.14 -33.22
C ASP A 492 30.90 19.23 -34.12
N GLY A 493 30.04 20.08 -33.54
CA GLY A 493 29.39 21.20 -34.23
C GLY A 493 30.24 22.48 -34.36
N LYS A 494 31.36 22.58 -33.63
CA LYS A 494 32.23 23.77 -33.50
C LYS A 494 31.46 25.06 -33.18
N LEU A 495 30.40 24.96 -32.38
CA LEU A 495 29.42 26.04 -32.20
C LEU A 495 30.05 27.29 -31.57
N VAL A 496 30.83 27.13 -30.50
CA VAL A 496 31.47 28.25 -29.80
C VAL A 496 32.45 28.97 -30.72
N ALA A 497 33.23 28.21 -31.50
CA ALA A 497 34.16 28.78 -32.48
C ALA A 497 33.43 29.51 -33.61
N ALA A 498 32.30 28.97 -34.09
CA ALA A 498 31.47 29.61 -35.09
C ALA A 498 30.83 30.92 -34.57
N LEU A 499 30.30 30.91 -33.35
CA LEU A 499 29.75 32.10 -32.68
C LEU A 499 30.81 33.18 -32.49
N ALA A 500 32.03 32.80 -32.07
CA ALA A 500 33.12 33.74 -31.89
C ALA A 500 33.55 34.41 -33.21
N LYS A 501 33.46 33.70 -34.35
CA LYS A 501 33.88 34.20 -35.67
C LYS A 501 32.74 34.75 -36.55
N ALA A 502 31.50 34.67 -36.09
CA ALA A 502 30.35 35.13 -36.86
C ALA A 502 30.44 36.63 -37.19
N SER A 503 29.93 37.04 -38.35
CA SER A 503 29.86 38.45 -38.79
C SER A 503 28.79 39.28 -38.05
N ALA A 504 28.29 38.79 -36.92
CA ALA A 504 27.27 39.44 -36.10
C ALA A 504 27.89 40.50 -35.16
N PRO A 505 27.10 41.50 -34.71
CA PRO A 505 27.54 42.51 -33.75
C PRO A 505 28.20 41.90 -32.51
N ALA A 506 29.27 42.53 -32.01
CA ALA A 506 30.11 41.95 -30.96
C ALA A 506 29.34 41.77 -29.64
N VAL A 507 28.46 42.72 -29.30
CA VAL A 507 27.52 42.64 -28.17
C VAL A 507 26.57 41.44 -28.29
N HIS A 508 26.04 41.16 -29.48
CA HIS A 508 25.14 40.03 -29.71
C HIS A 508 25.87 38.68 -29.56
N ARG A 509 27.07 38.55 -30.13
CA ARG A 509 27.94 37.36 -29.95
C ARG A 509 28.28 37.14 -28.49
N LEU A 510 28.65 38.21 -27.77
CA LEU A 510 28.98 38.14 -26.35
C LEU A 510 27.76 37.69 -25.52
N ASN A 511 26.56 38.18 -25.79
CA ASN A 511 25.34 37.73 -25.12
C ASN A 511 25.12 36.21 -25.33
N LEU A 512 25.19 35.72 -26.57
CA LEU A 512 25.00 34.29 -26.85
C LEU A 512 26.03 33.41 -26.11
N LEU A 513 27.31 33.82 -26.09
CA LEU A 513 28.36 33.09 -25.37
C LEU A 513 28.18 33.14 -23.86
N LEU A 514 27.74 34.27 -23.30
CA LEU A 514 27.42 34.39 -21.88
C LEU A 514 26.25 33.48 -21.48
N ARG A 515 25.18 33.41 -22.29
CA ARG A 515 24.05 32.51 -22.05
C ARG A 515 24.46 31.04 -22.07
N MET A 516 25.38 30.66 -22.96
CA MET A 516 25.98 29.32 -22.93
C MET A 516 26.81 29.11 -21.65
N ALA A 517 27.61 30.09 -21.24
CA ALA A 517 28.51 30.01 -20.09
C ALA A 517 27.80 29.89 -18.72
N VAL A 518 26.57 30.41 -18.61
CA VAL A 518 25.77 30.35 -17.37
C VAL A 518 24.80 29.17 -17.33
N GLY A 519 24.80 28.28 -18.33
CA GLY A 519 23.92 27.12 -18.32
C GLY A 519 22.54 27.35 -18.96
N GLU A 520 22.31 28.47 -19.67
CA GLU A 520 21.00 28.74 -20.29
C GLU A 520 20.78 27.95 -21.58
N THR A 521 21.74 28.03 -22.51
CA THR A 521 21.63 27.44 -23.86
C THR A 521 22.57 26.26 -24.10
N ALA A 522 23.43 25.94 -23.13
CA ALA A 522 24.24 24.74 -23.06
C ALA A 522 24.35 24.33 -21.59
N PRO A 523 24.45 23.03 -21.24
CA PRO A 523 24.66 22.62 -19.86
C PRO A 523 26.03 23.06 -19.35
N LEU A 524 26.13 23.21 -18.03
CA LEU A 524 27.41 23.46 -17.36
C LEU A 524 28.36 22.29 -17.58
N GLY A 525 29.66 22.59 -17.72
CA GLY A 525 30.69 21.65 -18.10
C GLY A 525 31.50 22.14 -19.32
N PRO A 526 32.16 21.24 -20.06
CA PRO A 526 33.13 21.63 -21.09
C PRO A 526 32.61 22.60 -22.17
N ALA A 527 31.35 22.48 -22.59
CA ALA A 527 30.75 23.41 -23.56
C ALA A 527 30.59 24.82 -22.98
N ALA A 528 30.08 24.93 -21.75
CA ALA A 528 29.94 26.20 -21.04
C ALA A 528 31.31 26.83 -20.71
N ASP A 529 32.32 26.04 -20.35
CA ASP A 529 33.68 26.51 -20.04
C ASP A 529 34.38 27.09 -21.28
N ARG A 530 34.19 26.46 -22.45
CA ARG A 530 34.68 27.01 -23.73
C ARG A 530 33.96 28.30 -24.09
N ALA A 531 32.64 28.36 -23.93
CA ALA A 531 31.88 29.58 -24.17
C ALA A 531 32.32 30.72 -23.23
N ARG A 532 32.55 30.43 -21.94
CA ARG A 532 33.08 31.38 -20.95
C ARG A 532 34.45 31.92 -21.36
N SER A 533 35.33 31.04 -21.83
CA SER A 533 36.67 31.41 -22.28
C SER A 533 36.63 32.34 -23.50
N GLU A 534 35.77 32.07 -24.49
CA GLU A 534 35.59 32.97 -25.64
C GLU A 534 34.87 34.27 -25.28
N ALA A 535 33.89 34.24 -24.37
CA ALA A 535 33.25 35.44 -23.85
C ALA A 535 34.27 36.37 -23.17
N LEU A 536 35.19 35.82 -22.36
CA LEU A 536 36.27 36.58 -21.72
C LEU A 536 37.19 37.24 -22.77
N LYS A 537 37.51 36.54 -23.86
CA LYS A 537 38.33 37.10 -24.95
C LYS A 537 37.61 38.26 -25.64
N LEU A 538 36.31 38.12 -25.93
CA LEU A 538 35.50 39.20 -26.51
C LEU A 538 35.42 40.40 -25.57
N VAL A 539 35.15 40.21 -24.28
CA VAL A 539 35.08 41.32 -23.29
C VAL A 539 36.39 42.13 -23.26
N LYS A 540 37.54 41.47 -23.48
CA LYS A 540 38.87 42.11 -23.51
C LYS A 540 39.23 42.73 -24.86
N ALA A 541 38.43 42.52 -25.91
CA ALA A 541 38.71 43.07 -27.23
C ALA A 541 38.48 44.59 -27.27
N PRO A 542 39.33 45.34 -28.01
CA PRO A 542 39.18 46.79 -28.16
C PRO A 542 37.85 47.13 -28.84
N GLY A 543 37.17 48.19 -28.37
CA GLY A 543 35.90 48.66 -28.93
C GLY A 543 34.62 48.03 -28.37
N ILE A 544 34.67 46.85 -27.72
CA ILE A 544 33.47 46.26 -27.10
C ILE A 544 32.93 47.11 -25.93
N ARG A 545 33.81 47.72 -25.13
CA ARG A 545 33.39 48.63 -24.05
C ARG A 545 32.67 49.88 -24.58
N GLU A 546 33.06 50.35 -25.76
CA GLU A 546 32.43 51.49 -26.43
C GLU A 546 31.09 51.11 -27.08
N GLU A 547 30.97 49.90 -27.64
CA GLU A 547 29.68 49.38 -28.12
C GLU A 547 28.69 49.13 -26.97
N LEU A 548 29.17 48.59 -25.85
CA LEU A 548 28.36 48.32 -24.66
C LEU A 548 27.86 49.61 -23.98
N THR A 549 28.62 50.70 -24.04
CA THR A 549 28.20 52.00 -23.49
C THR A 549 27.15 52.70 -24.37
N ARG A 550 27.03 52.33 -25.66
CA ARG A 550 25.98 52.82 -26.56
C ARG A 550 24.61 52.18 -26.32
N SER A 551 24.53 51.09 -25.55
CA SER A 551 23.27 50.42 -25.20
C SER A 551 23.20 50.11 -23.68
N PRO A 552 22.73 51.07 -22.86
CA PRO A 552 22.70 50.93 -21.39
C PRO A 552 21.86 49.75 -20.89
N GLU A 553 20.79 49.40 -21.62
CA GLU A 553 19.89 48.31 -21.26
C GLU A 553 20.54 46.93 -21.51
N ALA A 554 21.24 46.77 -22.64
CA ALA A 554 22.04 45.56 -22.91
C ALA A 554 23.20 45.40 -21.92
N LEU A 555 23.83 46.51 -21.51
CA LEU A 555 24.88 46.52 -20.50
C LEU A 555 24.37 45.99 -19.14
N ALA A 556 23.17 46.39 -18.71
CA ALA A 556 22.58 45.94 -17.44
C ALA A 556 22.31 44.43 -17.45
N GLN A 557 21.71 43.91 -18.52
CA GLN A 557 21.46 42.47 -18.68
C GLN A 557 22.76 41.66 -18.73
N MET A 558 23.77 42.16 -19.44
CA MET A 558 25.06 41.48 -19.57
C MET A 558 25.89 41.52 -18.29
N ARG A 559 25.78 42.56 -17.46
CA ARG A 559 26.43 42.60 -16.14
C ARG A 559 25.98 41.44 -15.25
N GLY A 560 24.67 41.17 -15.20
CA GLY A 560 24.13 40.04 -14.43
C GLY A 560 24.65 38.69 -14.94
N LEU A 561 24.70 38.49 -16.26
CA LEU A 561 25.27 37.28 -16.86
C LEU A 561 26.80 37.17 -16.65
N MET A 562 27.53 38.28 -16.72
CA MET A 562 28.98 38.32 -16.49
C MET A 562 29.33 38.01 -15.03
N GLN A 563 28.58 38.54 -14.06
CA GLN A 563 28.73 38.18 -12.65
C GLN A 563 28.45 36.70 -12.42
N THR A 564 27.34 36.19 -12.96
CA THR A 564 26.95 34.77 -12.83
C THR A 564 27.95 33.83 -13.51
N ALA A 565 28.57 34.26 -14.62
CA ALA A 565 29.62 33.52 -15.30
C ALA A 565 31.01 33.64 -14.64
N GLY A 566 31.15 34.45 -13.57
CA GLY A 566 32.43 34.69 -12.89
C GLY A 566 33.41 35.56 -13.69
N LEU A 567 32.91 36.43 -14.57
CA LEU A 567 33.68 37.29 -15.47
C LEU A 567 33.73 38.76 -15.02
N ALA A 568 32.94 39.13 -14.01
CA ALA A 568 32.95 40.44 -13.35
C ALA A 568 32.79 40.25 -11.84
N ALA A 569 33.54 41.03 -11.04
CA ALA A 569 33.32 41.16 -9.61
C ALA A 569 32.08 42.03 -9.34
#